data_AF-A0AAD6ABP0-F1
#
_entry.id   AF-A0AAD6ABP0-F1
#
_cell.length_a   1.000
_cell.length_b   1.000
_cell.length_c   1.000
_cell.angle_alpha   90.00
_cell.angle_beta   90.00
_cell.angle_gamma   90.00
#
_symmetry.space_group_name_H-M   'P 1'
#
loop_
_entity.id
_entity.type
_entity.pdbx_description
1 polymer ?
#
loop_
_entity_poly.entity_id
_entity_poly.type
_entity_poly.pdbx_seq_one_letter_code
_entity_poly.pdbx_strand_id
1 'polypeptide(L)'
;MELVKELVKKAIPSLSSDKMDALMARLVELGLQCEDDLILVEAPDIQDTLPLIQCRRLVKAFQGDSQAAPQFRSPGPTSTPLSQMPSKPMIL
;
A
#
# COMPACT_ATOMS: atom_id res chain seq x y z
N MET A 1 -10.05 9.37 15.45
CA MET A 1 -8.85 10.05 14.91
C MET A 1 -7.58 9.21 14.99
N GLU A 2 -7.35 8.42 16.04
CA GLU A 2 -6.10 7.67 16.22
C GLU A 2 -5.88 6.60 15.14
N LEU A 3 -6.92 5.86 14.76
CA LEU A 3 -6.89 4.87 13.67
C LEU A 3 -6.52 5.49 12.32
N VAL A 4 -7.06 6.67 12.01
CA VAL A 4 -6.72 7.43 10.81
C VAL A 4 -5.23 7.77 10.78
N LYS A 5 -4.66 8.21 11.92
CA LYS A 5 -3.20 8.44 12.03
C LYS A 5 -2.41 7.15 11.76
N GLU A 6 -2.84 6.00 12.29
CA GLU A 6 -2.17 4.73 12.02
C GLU A 6 -2.23 4.33 10.55
N LEU A 7 -3.38 4.48 9.90
CA LEU A 7 -3.56 4.23 8.46
C LEU A 7 -2.66 5.11 7.60
N VAL A 8 -2.61 6.42 7.89
CA VAL A 8 -1.71 7.35 7.20
C VAL A 8 -0.24 6.93 7.39
N LYS A 9 0.14 6.57 8.62
CA LYS A 9 1.51 6.14 8.94
C LYS A 9 1.88 4.83 8.24
N LYS A 10 0.92 3.91 8.09
CA LYS A 10 1.08 2.66 7.34
C LYS A 10 1.25 2.94 5.84
N ALA A 11 0.50 3.89 5.28
CA ALA A 11 0.59 4.28 3.87
C ALA A 11 1.90 5.01 3.54
N ILE A 12 2.34 5.91 4.43
CA ILE A 12 3.56 6.72 4.30
C ILE A 12 4.36 6.62 5.60
N PRO A 13 5.15 5.54 5.79
CA PRO A 13 5.95 5.35 7.01
C PRO A 13 7.07 6.38 7.16
N SER A 14 7.45 7.05 6.08
CA SER A 14 8.45 8.12 6.06
C SER A 14 7.87 9.51 6.33
N LEU A 15 6.60 9.61 6.75
CA LEU A 15 5.95 10.89 7.03
C LEU A 15 6.44 11.45 8.38
N SER A 16 6.84 12.71 8.41
CA SER A 16 7.23 13.39 9.65
C SER A 16 6.00 13.74 10.50
N SER A 17 6.20 13.90 11.82
CA SER A 17 5.10 14.25 12.74
C SER A 17 4.42 15.56 12.34
N ASP A 18 5.19 16.60 11.98
CA ASP A 18 4.61 17.90 11.58
C ASP A 18 3.66 17.78 10.38
N LYS A 19 4.04 16.97 9.38
CA LYS A 19 3.21 16.74 8.19
C LYS A 19 2.00 15.88 8.50
N MET A 20 2.14 14.93 9.44
CA MET A 20 1.03 14.13 9.93
C MET A 20 -0.02 15.04 10.60
N ASP A 21 0.41 15.91 11.51
CA ASP A 21 -0.52 16.80 12.22
C ASP A 21 -1.18 17.82 11.28
N ALA A 22 -0.43 18.38 10.31
CA ALA A 22 -0.99 19.25 9.29
C ALA A 22 -2.02 18.52 8.40
N LEU A 23 -1.77 17.26 8.05
CA LEU A 23 -2.70 16.47 7.24
C LEU A 23 -3.97 16.14 8.04
N MET A 24 -3.83 15.85 9.33
CA MET A 24 -4.96 15.60 10.21
C MET A 24 -5.82 16.85 10.39
N ALA A 25 -5.21 18.02 10.58
CA ALA A 25 -5.95 19.27 10.60
C ALA A 25 -6.74 19.47 9.30
N ARG A 26 -6.11 19.23 8.15
CA ARG A 26 -6.78 19.36 6.85
C ARG A 26 -7.93 18.38 6.66
N LEU A 27 -7.77 17.13 7.08
CA LEU A 27 -8.83 16.13 7.02
C LEU A 27 -10.01 16.49 7.93
N VAL A 28 -9.76 17.02 9.13
CA VAL A 28 -10.83 17.55 10.01
C VAL A 28 -11.56 18.71 9.36
N GLU A 29 -10.84 19.64 8.71
CA GLU A 29 -11.45 20.77 7.99
C GLU A 29 -12.38 20.31 6.85
N LEU A 30 -12.05 19.19 6.20
CA LEU A 30 -12.89 18.58 5.15
C LEU A 30 -14.12 17.85 5.72
N GLY A 31 -14.24 17.73 7.04
CA GLY A 31 -15.35 17.06 7.72
C GLY A 31 -15.11 15.57 7.98
N LEU A 32 -13.86 15.10 7.92
CA LEU A 32 -13.52 13.71 8.22
C LEU A 32 -13.78 13.37 9.69
N GLN A 33 -14.67 12.41 9.94
CA GLN A 33 -15.03 11.95 11.28
C GLN A 33 -14.50 10.55 11.57
N CYS A 34 -14.53 9.66 10.58
CA CYS A 34 -14.08 8.29 10.71
C CYS A 34 -13.13 7.87 9.58
N GLU A 35 -12.61 6.64 9.69
CA GLU A 35 -11.76 6.04 8.68
C GLU A 35 -12.49 5.70 7.38
N ASP A 36 -13.80 5.44 7.42
CA ASP A 36 -14.60 5.21 6.22
C ASP A 36 -14.62 6.45 5.31
N ASP A 37 -14.58 7.66 5.89
CA ASP A 37 -14.55 8.90 5.11
C ASP A 37 -13.26 9.05 4.29
N LEU A 38 -12.18 8.33 4.65
CA LEU A 38 -10.90 8.39 3.92
C LEU A 38 -11.02 7.89 2.48
N ILE A 39 -12.00 7.05 2.18
CA ILE A 39 -12.24 6.57 0.81
C ILE A 39 -12.76 7.67 -0.11
N LEU A 40 -13.37 8.71 0.47
CA LEU A 40 -13.94 9.87 -0.22
C LEU A 40 -12.90 10.96 -0.49
N VAL A 41 -11.74 10.90 0.19
CA VAL A 41 -10.67 11.89 0.06
C VAL A 41 -9.92 11.68 -1.25
N GLU A 42 -9.81 12.74 -2.06
CA GLU A 42 -9.04 12.71 -3.29
C GLU A 42 -7.67 13.40 -3.14
N ALA A 43 -6.76 13.14 -4.09
CA ALA A 43 -5.45 13.78 -4.10
C ALA A 43 -5.48 15.32 -4.08
N PRO A 44 -6.39 16.03 -4.79
CA PRO A 44 -6.47 17.48 -4.74
C PRO A 44 -6.86 18.05 -3.37
N ASP A 45 -7.60 17.31 -2.53
CA ASP A 45 -8.03 17.81 -1.21
C ASP A 45 -6.86 17.93 -0.21
N ILE A 46 -5.84 17.12 -0.41
CA ILE A 46 -4.66 17.00 0.47
C ILE A 46 -3.35 17.45 -0.19
N GLN A 47 -3.41 17.95 -1.43
CA GLN A 47 -2.24 18.43 -2.17
C GLN A 47 -1.59 19.67 -1.55
N ASP A 48 -2.34 20.41 -0.74
CA ASP A 48 -1.84 21.57 0.02
C ASP A 48 -0.86 21.14 1.13
N THR A 49 -0.99 19.90 1.62
CA THR A 49 -0.22 19.39 2.75
C THR A 49 0.90 18.47 2.34
N LEU A 50 0.67 17.65 1.31
CA LEU A 50 1.60 16.62 0.87
C LEU A 50 1.99 16.81 -0.61
N PRO A 51 3.21 16.38 -0.98
CA PRO A 51 3.59 16.29 -2.39
C PRO A 51 2.66 15.36 -3.17
N LEU A 52 2.40 15.67 -4.44
CA LEU A 52 1.48 14.93 -5.32
C LEU A 52 1.65 13.40 -5.29
N ILE A 53 2.90 12.91 -5.30
CA ILE A 53 3.18 11.46 -5.26
C ILE A 53 2.79 10.84 -3.92
N GLN A 54 2.97 11.56 -2.82
CA GLN A 54 2.55 11.14 -1.48
C GLN A 54 1.03 11.14 -1.37
N CYS A 55 0.34 12.17 -1.89
CA CYS A 55 -1.13 12.20 -1.94
C CYS A 55 -1.67 10.96 -2.67
N ARG A 56 -1.15 10.67 -3.87
CA ARG A 56 -1.57 9.51 -4.65
C ARG A 56 -1.33 8.19 -3.92
N ARG A 57 -0.20 8.04 -3.22
CA ARG A 57 0.09 6.85 -2.40
C ARG A 57 -0.91 6.70 -1.25
N LEU A 58 -1.22 7.81 -0.59
CA LEU A 58 -2.10 7.85 0.56
C LEU A 58 -3.54 7.47 0.16
N VAL A 59 -4.08 8.17 -0.84
CA VAL A 59 -5.43 7.91 -1.40
C VAL A 59 -5.53 6.46 -1.89
N LYS A 60 -4.51 5.97 -2.60
CA LYS A 60 -4.47 4.58 -3.05
C LYS A 60 -4.41 3.57 -1.89
N ALA A 61 -3.78 3.92 -0.78
CA ALA A 61 -3.76 3.05 0.40
C ALA A 61 -5.14 2.95 1.05
N PHE A 62 -5.87 4.07 1.15
CA PHE A 62 -7.23 4.09 1.71
C PHE A 62 -8.24 3.39 0.81
N GLN A 63 -8.14 3.55 -0.51
CA GLN A 63 -8.97 2.84 -1.48
C GLN A 63 -8.54 1.37 -1.65
N GLY A 64 -7.28 1.06 -1.35
CA GLY A 64 -6.62 -0.22 -1.63
C GLY A 64 -6.87 -1.33 -0.62
N ASP A 65 -7.40 -1.05 0.58
CA ASP A 65 -7.93 -2.11 1.45
C ASP A 65 -9.17 -2.82 0.81
N SER A 66 -9.74 -2.24 -0.26
CA SER A 66 -10.77 -2.90 -1.09
C SER A 66 -10.22 -3.67 -2.32
N GLN A 67 -8.94 -3.53 -2.66
CA GLN A 67 -8.30 -4.23 -3.77
C GLN A 67 -6.86 -4.59 -3.38
N ALA A 68 -6.71 -5.82 -2.86
CA ALA A 68 -5.42 -6.46 -2.62
C ALA A 68 -4.41 -6.17 -3.75
N ALA A 69 -3.20 -5.79 -3.34
CA ALA A 69 -2.05 -5.42 -4.14
C ALA A 69 -1.96 -6.06 -5.54
N PRO A 70 -1.48 -5.35 -6.59
CA PRO A 70 -0.74 -6.03 -7.63
C PRO A 70 0.55 -6.52 -6.97
N GLN A 71 0.54 -7.80 -6.62
CA GLN A 71 1.75 -8.51 -6.23
C GLN A 71 2.79 -8.24 -7.31
N PHE A 72 3.86 -7.55 -6.94
CA PHE A 72 5.12 -7.64 -7.66
C PHE A 72 5.68 -9.06 -7.44
N ARG A 73 4.96 -10.10 -7.88
CA ARG A 73 5.59 -11.37 -8.22
C ARG A 73 6.22 -11.13 -9.57
N SER A 74 7.47 -10.68 -9.58
CA SER A 74 8.36 -11.18 -10.61
C SER A 74 8.31 -12.71 -10.50
N PRO A 75 7.84 -13.46 -11.51
CA PRO A 75 8.14 -14.88 -11.56
C PRO A 75 9.64 -14.95 -11.81
N GLY A 76 10.42 -15.20 -10.75
CA GLY A 76 11.81 -15.62 -10.92
C GLY A 76 11.83 -16.84 -11.83
N PRO A 77 12.83 -16.98 -12.72
CA PRO A 77 12.88 -18.10 -13.65
C PRO A 77 12.92 -19.39 -12.86
N THR A 78 11.97 -20.27 -13.19
CA THR A 78 11.87 -21.62 -12.65
C THR A 78 13.26 -22.27 -12.76
N SER A 79 13.90 -22.50 -11.61
CA SER A 79 15.06 -23.38 -11.56
C SER A 79 14.50 -24.79 -11.51
N THR A 80 14.38 -25.41 -12.67
CA THR A 80 14.07 -26.84 -12.78
C THR A 80 15.21 -27.61 -12.09
N PRO A 81 14.96 -28.38 -11.02
CA PRO A 81 15.94 -29.38 -10.61
C PRO A 81 15.91 -30.50 -11.67
N LEU A 82 17.01 -30.66 -12.40
CA LEU A 82 17.25 -31.83 -13.25
C LEU A 82 17.46 -33.04 -12.34
N SER A 83 16.36 -33.54 -11.76
CA SER A 83 16.36 -34.79 -11.00
C SER A 83 16.57 -35.93 -11.98
N GLN A 84 17.77 -36.48 -11.87
CA GLN A 84 18.20 -37.80 -12.34
C GLN A 84 17.04 -38.78 -12.41
N MET A 85 16.82 -39.35 -13.59
CA MET A 85 15.97 -40.51 -13.74
C MET A 85 16.86 -41.77 -13.80
N PRO A 86 16.50 -42.84 -13.05
CA PRO A 86 17.39 -43.94 -12.71
C PRO A 86 17.66 -44.92 -13.85
N SER A 87 18.88 -45.48 -13.82
CA SER A 87 19.31 -46.65 -14.57
C SER A 87 18.30 -47.81 -14.46
N LYS A 88 17.80 -48.29 -15.60
CA LYS A 88 17.06 -49.55 -15.69
C LYS A 88 18.04 -50.71 -15.90
N PRO A 89 17.98 -51.79 -15.09
CA PRO A 89 18.75 -52.99 -15.34
C PRO A 89 17.96 -54.05 -16.13
N MET A 90 18.73 -54.98 -16.72
CA MET A 90 18.44 -56.40 -17.01
C MET A 90 17.54 -56.76 -18.22
N ILE A 91 18.11 -57.42 -19.24
CA ILE A 91 18.15 -58.90 -19.50
C ILE A 91 16.95 -59.31 -20.39
N LEU A 92 17.05 -60.15 -21.43
CA LEU A 92 17.95 -61.24 -21.84
C LEU A 92 18.20 -61.17 -23.36
#